data_AF-A0A960UVD0-F1
#
_entry.id   AF-A0A960UVD0-F1
#
_cell.length_a   1.000
_cell.length_b   1.000
_cell.length_c   1.000
_cell.angle_alpha   90.00
_cell.angle_beta   90.00
_cell.angle_gamma   90.00
#
_symmetry.space_group_name_H-M   'P 1'
#
loop_
_entity.id
_entity.type
_entity.pdbx_description
1 polymer ?
#
loop_
_entity_poly.entity_id
_entity_poly.type
_entity_poly.pdbx_seq_one_letter_code
_entity_poly.pdbx_strand_id
1 'polypeptide(L)'
;MQVKMRLFGPILALLPFLMACGTNTDRPVYSIFSILSVAAPAIVDVEPVDISEGLFGTPDYRLRYGFKVKYYVSNQEPEFVGYNLYITTTSLSTEAILTGIGTEPYLPLGYEPTFQHSPSEANTSSSSLITKQVESLKAPPGEVPFQVCEKYFFRLQAVLLTGIESAPGPQVSSCAFYDSTLCPASSSCN
;
A
#
# COMPACT_ATOMS: atom_id res chain seq x y z
N MET A 1 46.84 37.77 -57.32
CA MET A 1 47.52 36.49 -57.03
C MET A 1 46.69 35.77 -55.98
N GLN A 2 46.13 34.61 -56.33
CA GLN A 2 45.31 33.80 -55.43
C GLN A 2 46.17 33.05 -54.42
N VAL A 3 45.69 32.90 -53.18
CA VAL A 3 45.72 31.60 -52.50
C VAL A 3 44.39 31.43 -51.74
N LYS A 4 43.67 30.39 -52.16
CA LYS A 4 42.42 29.87 -51.61
C LYS A 4 42.83 28.76 -50.64
N MET A 5 42.44 28.85 -49.37
CA MET A 5 42.62 27.74 -48.43
C MET A 5 41.25 27.39 -47.84
N ARG A 6 40.64 26.35 -48.39
CA ARG A 6 39.53 25.59 -47.77
C ARG A 6 40.17 24.47 -46.95
N LEU A 7 39.73 24.26 -45.72
CA LEU A 7 39.81 22.94 -45.11
C LEU A 7 38.70 22.78 -44.04
N PHE A 8 37.77 21.88 -44.33
CA PHE A 8 37.05 20.97 -43.44
C PHE A 8 36.26 21.52 -42.23
N GLY A 9 34.93 21.40 -42.31
CA GLY A 9 34.11 21.07 -41.13
C GLY A 9 34.05 19.55 -40.95
N PRO A 10 33.07 18.99 -40.23
CA PRO A 10 32.23 19.53 -39.14
C PRO A 10 32.63 18.86 -37.79
N ILE A 11 32.04 19.21 -36.64
CA ILE A 11 31.82 18.32 -35.48
C ILE A 11 31.29 19.16 -34.30
N LEU A 12 30.03 18.87 -33.95
CA LEU A 12 29.55 18.66 -32.59
C LEU A 12 29.66 19.81 -31.59
N ALA A 13 28.52 20.46 -31.32
CA ALA A 13 28.00 20.66 -29.95
C ALA A 13 26.94 21.75 -29.95
N LEU A 14 25.66 21.36 -29.91
CA LEU A 14 24.62 22.10 -29.18
C LEU A 14 23.32 21.28 -29.20
N LEU A 15 23.38 20.13 -28.52
CA LEU A 15 22.20 19.42 -28.03
C LEU A 15 22.42 19.10 -26.55
N PRO A 16 21.95 19.96 -25.65
CA PRO A 16 21.51 19.49 -24.34
C PRO A 16 20.10 20.02 -24.08
N PHE A 17 19.13 19.63 -24.91
CA PHE A 17 17.70 19.82 -24.61
C PHE A 17 16.93 18.49 -24.51
N LEU A 18 17.64 17.36 -24.44
CA LEU A 18 17.05 16.02 -24.33
C LEU A 18 17.41 15.30 -23.01
N MET A 19 17.75 16.04 -21.95
CA MET A 19 17.85 15.47 -20.60
C MET A 19 16.74 15.98 -19.70
N ALA A 20 15.49 15.71 -20.07
CA ALA A 20 14.42 15.54 -19.09
C ALA A 20 14.23 14.03 -18.86
N CYS A 21 15.29 13.39 -18.35
CA CYS A 21 15.21 12.01 -17.90
C CYS A 21 14.57 12.02 -16.50
N GLY A 22 13.36 11.45 -16.43
CA GLY A 22 12.76 10.86 -15.22
C GLY A 22 12.70 11.74 -13.97
N THR A 23 11.50 12.23 -13.65
CA THR A 23 11.15 12.46 -12.24
C THR A 23 11.32 11.16 -11.48
N ASN A 24 12.30 11.12 -10.57
CA ASN A 24 12.41 10.07 -9.56
C ASN A 24 11.05 9.98 -8.84
N THR A 25 10.35 8.87 -8.99
CA THR A 25 9.29 8.52 -8.04
C THR A 25 10.01 8.16 -6.74
N ASP A 26 9.60 8.73 -5.61
CA ASP A 26 10.20 8.48 -4.28
C ASP A 26 10.14 7.01 -3.81
N ARG A 27 9.66 6.09 -4.66
CA ARG A 27 9.47 4.67 -4.39
C ARG A 27 9.71 3.84 -5.66
N PRO A 28 10.13 2.57 -5.51
CA PRO A 28 10.39 1.68 -6.63
C PRO A 28 9.12 1.45 -7.46
N VAL A 29 9.23 1.65 -8.77
CA VAL A 29 8.22 1.27 -9.75
C VAL A 29 8.40 -0.22 -10.06
N TYR A 30 7.38 -1.04 -9.79
CA TYR A 30 7.39 -2.46 -10.12
C TYR A 30 7.17 -2.68 -11.63
N SER A 31 7.72 -3.77 -12.17
CA SER A 31 7.73 -4.08 -13.61
C SER A 31 6.33 -4.26 -14.19
N ILE A 32 6.06 -3.60 -15.32
CA ILE A 32 4.74 -3.44 -15.97
C ILE A 32 4.46 -4.53 -17.03
N PHE A 33 4.90 -5.77 -16.82
CA PHE A 33 4.52 -6.85 -17.75
C PHE A 33 3.24 -7.55 -17.26
N SER A 34 2.08 -6.98 -17.61
CA SER A 34 0.81 -7.68 -17.54
C SER A 34 -0.05 -7.28 -18.75
N ILE A 35 -0.45 -8.26 -19.56
CA ILE A 35 -1.09 -8.04 -20.87
C ILE A 35 -2.60 -7.74 -20.72
N LEU A 36 -3.14 -7.87 -19.50
CA LEU A 36 -4.39 -7.28 -19.00
C LEU A 36 -4.28 -7.33 -17.47
N SER A 37 -4.27 -6.21 -16.73
CA SER A 37 -4.68 -6.20 -15.31
C SER A 37 -4.48 -4.83 -14.69
N VAL A 38 -5.57 -4.21 -14.27
CA VAL A 38 -5.70 -3.36 -13.08
C VAL A 38 -4.41 -3.22 -12.26
N ALA A 39 -3.82 -2.02 -12.20
CA ALA A 39 -2.52 -1.81 -11.56
C ALA A 39 -2.55 -2.22 -10.07
N ALA A 40 -1.59 -3.04 -9.66
CA ALA A 40 -1.49 -3.49 -8.27
C ALA A 40 -1.26 -2.29 -7.34
N PRO A 41 -2.11 -2.04 -6.33
CA PRO A 41 -1.92 -0.96 -5.38
C PRO A 41 -0.74 -1.24 -4.44
N ALA A 42 -0.16 -0.17 -3.88
CA ALA A 42 0.90 -0.27 -2.89
C ALA A 42 0.52 0.47 -1.61
N ILE A 43 0.69 -0.20 -0.48
CA ILE A 43 0.64 0.44 0.84
C ILE A 43 1.95 1.22 1.02
N VAL A 44 1.81 2.47 1.42
CA VAL A 44 2.91 3.38 1.65
C VAL A 44 3.53 3.14 3.02
N ASP A 45 2.70 2.95 4.03
CA ASP A 45 3.09 2.81 5.42
C ASP A 45 1.94 2.19 6.23
N VAL A 46 2.28 1.48 7.31
CA VAL A 46 1.33 0.99 8.31
C VAL A 46 1.90 1.25 9.69
N GLU A 47 1.23 2.11 10.45
CA GLU A 47 1.65 2.49 11.80
C GLU A 47 0.62 2.03 12.85
N PRO A 48 1.06 1.49 14.01
CA PRO A 48 0.15 1.21 15.10
C PRO A 48 -0.42 2.50 15.68
N VAL A 49 -1.68 2.48 16.06
CA VAL A 49 -2.36 3.56 16.76
C VAL A 49 -2.99 3.02 18.04
N ASP A 50 -2.75 3.72 19.14
CA ASP A 50 -3.42 3.44 20.41
C ASP A 50 -4.89 3.87 20.30
N ILE A 51 -5.79 2.90 20.49
CA ILE A 51 -7.25 3.08 20.49
C ILE A 51 -7.84 2.57 21.81
N SER A 52 -7.05 2.61 22.88
CA SER A 52 -7.45 2.14 24.19
C SER A 52 -8.68 2.90 24.69
N GLU A 53 -9.55 2.16 25.38
CA GLU A 53 -10.77 2.70 25.97
C GLU A 53 -10.59 2.86 27.48
N GLY A 54 -11.22 3.87 28.06
CA GLY A 54 -11.14 4.15 29.50
C GLY A 54 -9.88 4.91 29.92
N LEU A 55 -9.80 5.25 31.21
CA LEU A 55 -8.68 5.98 31.79
C LEU A 55 -7.67 4.97 32.36
N PHE A 56 -6.38 5.14 32.06
CA PHE A 56 -5.33 4.28 32.59
C PHE A 56 -5.42 4.17 34.13
N GLY A 57 -5.47 2.93 34.64
CA GLY A 57 -5.60 2.65 36.06
C GLY A 57 -7.03 2.50 36.59
N THR A 58 -8.06 2.62 35.74
CA THR A 58 -9.45 2.30 36.11
C THR A 58 -9.83 0.86 35.72
N PRO A 59 -10.85 0.26 36.38
CA PRO A 59 -11.32 -1.09 36.03
C PRO A 59 -11.85 -1.21 34.59
N ASP A 60 -12.28 -0.10 33.98
CA ASP A 60 -12.82 -0.06 32.62
C ASP A 60 -11.73 0.11 31.56
N TYR A 61 -10.47 0.26 31.95
CA TYR A 61 -9.37 0.44 31.01
C TYR A 61 -9.16 -0.81 30.15
N ARG A 62 -9.21 -0.63 28.83
CA ARG A 62 -8.96 -1.69 27.85
C ARG A 62 -7.87 -1.23 26.89
N LEU A 63 -6.69 -1.80 27.07
CA LEU A 63 -5.58 -1.59 26.14
C LEU A 63 -5.97 -2.16 24.77
N ARG A 64 -6.01 -1.31 23.74
CA ARG A 64 -6.34 -1.71 22.37
C ARG A 64 -5.45 -0.97 21.38
N TYR A 65 -5.04 -1.68 20.34
CA TYR A 65 -4.31 -1.10 19.21
C TYR A 65 -5.07 -1.34 17.91
N GLY A 66 -5.04 -0.33 17.06
CA GLY A 66 -5.41 -0.42 15.65
C GLY A 66 -4.22 -0.06 14.78
N PHE A 67 -4.49 0.12 13.49
CA PHE A 67 -3.49 0.54 12.52
C PHE A 67 -4.00 1.68 11.64
N LYS A 68 -3.12 2.62 11.32
CA LYS A 68 -3.33 3.55 10.21
C LYS A 68 -2.63 2.99 8.98
N VAL A 69 -3.40 2.66 7.96
CA VAL A 69 -2.93 2.20 6.67
C VAL A 69 -2.88 3.41 5.74
N LYS A 70 -1.68 3.73 5.24
CA LYS A 70 -1.45 4.85 4.32
C LYS A 70 -1.20 4.34 2.92
N TYR A 71 -1.85 4.90 1.91
CA TYR A 71 -1.69 4.48 0.50
C TYR A 71 -2.10 5.60 -0.46
N TYR A 72 -1.78 5.44 -1.74
CA TYR A 72 -2.29 6.29 -2.82
C TYR A 72 -3.33 5.56 -3.64
N VAL A 73 -4.28 6.31 -4.19
CA VAL A 73 -5.12 5.79 -5.27
C VAL A 73 -4.29 5.86 -6.55
N SER A 74 -3.96 4.72 -7.12
CA SER A 74 -3.12 4.61 -8.33
C SER A 74 -3.89 4.12 -9.55
N ASN A 75 -5.10 3.59 -9.36
CA ASN A 75 -5.82 2.87 -10.39
C ASN A 75 -6.76 3.80 -11.17
N GLN A 76 -6.62 3.81 -12.50
CA GLN A 76 -7.37 4.67 -13.42
C GLN A 76 -8.33 3.88 -14.32
N GLU A 77 -8.46 2.57 -14.11
CA GLU A 77 -9.36 1.73 -14.89
C GLU A 77 -10.82 2.21 -14.77
N PRO A 78 -11.60 2.30 -15.86
CA PRO A 78 -12.96 2.84 -15.82
C PRO A 78 -13.92 2.12 -14.86
N GLU A 79 -13.71 0.82 -14.66
CA GLU A 79 -14.53 -0.02 -13.78
C GLU A 79 -14.04 -0.04 -12.33
N PHE A 80 -12.95 0.65 -11.99
CA PHE A 80 -12.40 0.64 -10.63
C PHE A 80 -13.36 1.26 -9.62
N VAL A 81 -13.60 0.54 -8.53
CA VAL A 81 -14.54 0.96 -7.45
C VAL A 81 -13.88 1.11 -6.09
N GLY A 82 -12.62 0.70 -5.95
CA GLY A 82 -11.89 0.79 -4.70
C GLY A 82 -10.94 -0.36 -4.44
N TYR A 83 -10.44 -0.43 -3.22
CA TYR A 83 -9.46 -1.42 -2.79
C TYR A 83 -10.01 -2.31 -1.69
N ASN A 84 -9.75 -3.61 -1.80
CA ASN A 84 -9.86 -4.56 -0.71
C ASN A 84 -8.57 -4.58 0.10
N LEU A 85 -8.69 -4.50 1.42
CA LEU A 85 -7.59 -4.69 2.36
C LEU A 85 -7.59 -6.12 2.85
N TYR A 86 -6.42 -6.74 2.91
CA TYR A 86 -6.24 -8.07 3.50
C TYR A 86 -5.22 -7.97 4.61
N ILE A 87 -5.51 -8.66 5.71
CA ILE A 87 -4.73 -8.60 6.94
C ILE A 87 -4.46 -10.04 7.40
N THR A 88 -3.20 -10.37 7.61
CA THR A 88 -2.77 -11.70 8.05
C THR A 88 -1.77 -11.61 9.19
N THR A 89 -1.63 -12.68 9.99
CA THR A 89 -0.61 -12.80 11.04
C THR A 89 0.70 -13.39 10.53
N THR A 90 0.70 -13.92 9.30
CA THR A 90 1.87 -14.50 8.65
C THR A 90 2.15 -13.79 7.33
N SER A 91 3.44 -13.70 6.97
CA SER A 91 3.83 -13.29 5.63
C SER A 91 3.45 -14.38 4.63
N LEU A 92 2.93 -13.97 3.47
CA LEU A 92 2.50 -14.84 2.40
C LEU A 92 3.23 -14.47 1.11
N SER A 93 3.66 -15.47 0.35
CA SER A 93 4.15 -15.23 -1.00
C SER A 93 2.99 -14.88 -1.94
N THR A 94 3.29 -14.24 -3.08
CA THR A 94 2.29 -13.95 -4.10
C THR A 94 1.60 -15.22 -4.59
N GLU A 95 2.32 -16.32 -4.75
CA GLU A 95 1.77 -17.62 -5.14
C GLU A 95 0.79 -18.14 -4.09
N ALA A 96 1.15 -18.07 -2.80
CA ALA A 96 0.28 -18.51 -1.71
C ALA A 96 -1.05 -17.74 -1.72
N ILE A 97 -0.99 -16.43 -1.94
CA ILE A 97 -2.18 -15.57 -2.07
C ILE A 97 -3.04 -15.99 -3.26
N LEU A 98 -2.43 -16.16 -4.44
CA LEU A 98 -3.14 -16.58 -5.65
C LEU A 98 -3.77 -17.99 -5.52
N THR A 99 -3.18 -18.87 -4.71
CA THR A 99 -3.73 -20.21 -4.43
C THR A 99 -4.82 -20.25 -3.35
N GLY A 100 -5.19 -19.11 -2.76
CA GLY A 100 -6.34 -19.04 -1.85
C GLY A 100 -6.01 -18.82 -0.37
N ILE A 101 -4.75 -18.58 0.01
CA ILE A 101 -4.38 -18.34 1.42
C ILE A 101 -4.53 -16.85 1.76
N GLY A 102 -5.25 -16.54 2.84
CA GLY A 102 -5.42 -15.16 3.30
C GLY A 102 -6.22 -14.29 2.32
N THR A 103 -7.26 -14.89 1.72
CA THR A 103 -8.09 -14.29 0.67
C THR A 103 -9.35 -13.61 1.16
N GLU A 104 -9.66 -13.66 2.45
CA GLU A 104 -10.82 -12.94 2.98
C GLU A 104 -10.45 -11.46 3.16
N PRO A 105 -11.12 -10.53 2.45
CA PRO A 105 -10.89 -9.10 2.64
C PRO A 105 -11.44 -8.64 4.00
N TYR A 106 -10.86 -7.57 4.53
CA TYR A 106 -11.35 -6.87 5.71
C TYR A 106 -12.58 -6.04 5.32
N LEU A 107 -13.78 -6.42 5.76
CA LEU A 107 -15.04 -5.79 5.34
C LEU A 107 -15.77 -5.13 6.51
N PRO A 108 -15.42 -3.88 6.90
CA PRO A 108 -16.07 -3.19 8.03
C PRO A 108 -17.56 -2.95 7.82
N LEU A 109 -18.00 -2.86 6.56
CA LEU A 109 -19.40 -2.66 6.18
C LEU A 109 -20.08 -3.95 5.69
N GLY A 110 -19.36 -5.08 5.69
CA GLY A 110 -19.88 -6.38 5.24
C GLY A 110 -19.98 -6.56 3.72
N TYR A 111 -19.46 -5.64 2.92
CA TYR A 111 -19.42 -5.74 1.45
C TYR A 111 -18.15 -5.10 0.88
N GLU A 112 -17.76 -5.53 -0.31
CA GLU A 112 -16.61 -5.02 -1.06
C GLU A 112 -16.95 -3.74 -1.87
N PRO A 113 -15.99 -2.84 -2.10
CA PRO A 113 -14.60 -2.89 -1.62
C PRO A 113 -14.45 -2.42 -0.18
N THR A 114 -13.36 -2.82 0.50
CA THR A 114 -13.02 -2.30 1.84
C THR A 114 -12.94 -0.77 1.88
N PHE A 115 -12.26 -0.17 0.90
CA PHE A 115 -12.10 1.27 0.75
C PHE A 115 -12.60 1.68 -0.64
N GLN A 116 -13.73 2.36 -0.69
CA GLN A 116 -14.30 2.89 -1.93
C GLN A 116 -13.48 4.04 -2.48
N HIS A 117 -13.26 4.02 -3.80
CA HIS A 117 -12.61 5.08 -4.57
C HIS A 117 -13.16 5.10 -5.99
N SER A 118 -13.10 6.24 -6.65
CA SER A 118 -13.34 6.35 -8.08
C SER A 118 -12.03 6.44 -8.87
N PRO A 119 -12.04 6.13 -10.19
CA PRO A 119 -10.86 6.27 -11.04
C PRO A 119 -10.35 7.71 -11.12
N SER A 120 -11.24 8.70 -10.93
CA SER A 120 -10.87 10.13 -10.96
C SER A 120 -10.05 10.57 -9.75
N GLU A 121 -10.00 9.78 -8.68
CA GLU A 121 -9.19 10.04 -7.49
C GLU A 121 -7.73 9.60 -7.65
N ALA A 122 -7.39 8.92 -8.76
CA ALA A 122 -6.05 8.41 -9.00
C ALA A 122 -4.99 9.53 -9.00
N ASN A 123 -4.20 9.57 -7.94
CA ASN A 123 -3.17 10.57 -7.71
C ASN A 123 -2.12 10.04 -6.74
N THR A 124 -0.86 10.06 -7.16
CA THR A 124 0.31 9.59 -6.38
C THR A 124 1.15 10.73 -5.82
N SER A 125 0.66 11.98 -5.89
CA SER A 125 1.31 13.12 -5.23
C SER A 125 1.27 12.96 -3.71
N SER A 126 2.31 13.42 -3.02
CA SER A 126 2.42 13.31 -1.55
C SER A 126 1.25 13.96 -0.80
N SER A 127 0.66 15.01 -1.35
CA SER A 127 -0.54 15.67 -0.83
C SER A 127 -1.82 14.85 -0.94
N SER A 128 -1.82 13.79 -1.75
CA SER A 128 -2.98 12.92 -2.00
C SER A 128 -2.88 11.59 -1.23
N LEU A 129 -2.02 11.52 -0.22
CA LEU A 129 -1.88 10.33 0.61
C LEU A 129 -3.17 10.06 1.39
N ILE A 130 -3.79 8.91 1.13
CA ILE A 130 -4.96 8.44 1.86
C ILE A 130 -4.49 7.78 3.14
N THR A 131 -5.15 8.08 4.25
CA THR A 131 -4.97 7.41 5.54
C THR A 131 -6.29 6.81 5.98
N LYS A 132 -6.31 5.49 6.23
CA LYS A 132 -7.49 4.78 6.76
C LYS A 132 -7.12 4.08 8.07
N GLN A 133 -7.99 4.20 9.06
CA GLN A 133 -7.82 3.52 10.34
C GLN A 133 -8.54 2.16 10.31
N VAL A 134 -7.88 1.15 10.87
CA VAL A 134 -8.37 -0.23 11.01
C VAL A 134 -8.26 -0.59 12.49
N GLU A 135 -9.40 -0.90 13.11
CA GLU A 135 -9.49 -1.02 14.58
C GLU A 135 -9.41 -2.47 15.08
N SER A 136 -9.53 -3.42 14.16
CA SER A 136 -9.57 -4.85 14.46
C SER A 136 -8.99 -5.67 13.30
N LEU A 137 -8.51 -6.88 13.62
CA LEU A 137 -8.06 -7.86 12.61
C LEU A 137 -9.23 -8.34 11.75
N LYS A 138 -10.38 -8.58 12.37
CA LYS A 138 -11.64 -8.92 11.68
C LYS A 138 -12.71 -7.90 12.03
N ALA A 139 -13.47 -7.48 11.03
CA ALA A 139 -14.59 -6.57 11.18
C ALA A 139 -15.80 -7.25 11.87
N PRO A 140 -16.75 -6.46 12.42
CA PRO A 140 -18.07 -6.95 12.84
C PRO A 140 -18.80 -7.70 11.69
N PRO A 141 -19.70 -8.68 11.98
CA PRO A 141 -20.27 -9.04 13.29
C PRO A 141 -19.45 -10.05 14.13
N GLY A 142 -18.23 -10.39 13.71
CA GLY A 142 -17.32 -11.27 14.45
C GLY A 142 -15.99 -10.57 14.73
N GLU A 143 -16.05 -9.42 15.39
CA GLU A 143 -14.86 -8.58 15.58
C GLU A 143 -13.77 -9.34 16.34
N VAL A 144 -12.57 -9.39 15.75
CA VAL A 144 -11.38 -9.93 16.39
C VAL A 144 -10.39 -8.78 16.56
N PRO A 145 -10.09 -8.31 17.77
CA PRO A 145 -9.16 -7.22 17.98
C PRO A 145 -7.74 -7.65 17.64
N PHE A 146 -6.90 -6.68 17.29
CA PHE A 146 -5.45 -6.90 17.22
C PHE A 146 -4.90 -7.25 18.60
N GLN A 147 -3.98 -8.19 18.65
CA GLN A 147 -3.30 -8.60 19.87
C GLN A 147 -2.06 -7.75 20.04
N VAL A 148 -1.90 -7.15 21.22
CA VAL A 148 -0.72 -6.34 21.54
C VAL A 148 0.54 -7.19 21.38
N CYS A 149 1.59 -6.60 20.82
CA CYS A 149 2.86 -7.27 20.56
C CYS A 149 2.82 -8.41 19.52
N GLU A 150 1.75 -8.49 18.72
CA GLU A 150 1.71 -9.31 17.51
C GLU A 150 2.00 -8.47 16.25
N LYS A 151 2.65 -9.12 15.28
CA LYS A 151 2.98 -8.56 13.96
C LYS A 151 1.92 -8.98 12.95
N TYR A 152 1.48 -8.01 12.16
CA TYR A 152 0.47 -8.20 11.13
C TYR A 152 1.00 -7.75 9.77
N PHE A 153 0.50 -8.38 8.72
CA PHE A 153 0.87 -8.11 7.33
C PHE A 153 -0.36 -7.60 6.58
N PHE A 154 -0.20 -6.50 5.87
CA PHE A 154 -1.25 -5.77 5.19
C PHE A 154 -0.95 -5.75 3.70
N ARG A 155 -1.98 -5.91 2.87
CA ARG A 155 -1.89 -5.76 1.41
C ARG A 155 -3.20 -5.21 0.86
N LEU A 156 -3.12 -4.60 -0.32
CA LEU A 156 -4.29 -4.14 -1.06
C LEU A 156 -4.45 -4.92 -2.37
N GLN A 157 -5.69 -5.08 -2.82
CA GLN A 157 -6.05 -5.42 -4.20
C GLN A 157 -7.08 -4.42 -4.70
N ALA A 158 -6.97 -4.02 -5.96
CA ALA A 158 -8.00 -3.21 -6.60
C ALA A 158 -9.17 -4.08 -7.02
N VAL A 159 -10.38 -3.56 -6.89
CA VAL A 159 -11.63 -4.23 -7.25
C VAL A 159 -12.29 -3.44 -8.38
N LEU A 160 -12.77 -4.16 -9.38
CA LEU A 160 -13.59 -3.62 -10.46
C LEU A 160 -15.09 -3.87 -10.21
N LEU A 161 -15.97 -3.11 -10.86
CA LEU A 161 -17.42 -3.33 -10.86
C LEU A 161 -17.82 -4.76 -11.26
N THR A 162 -17.00 -5.41 -12.08
CA THR A 162 -17.17 -6.81 -12.51
C THR A 162 -16.86 -7.83 -11.42
N GLY A 163 -16.34 -7.41 -10.26
CA GLY A 163 -15.85 -8.27 -9.19
C GLY A 163 -14.45 -8.85 -9.47
N ILE A 164 -13.81 -8.43 -10.55
CA ILE A 164 -12.43 -8.82 -10.87
C ILE A 164 -11.47 -8.04 -9.97
N GLU A 165 -10.53 -8.76 -9.38
CA GLU A 165 -9.46 -8.17 -8.59
C GLU A 165 -8.16 -8.04 -9.39
N SER A 166 -7.36 -7.02 -9.06
CA SER A 166 -5.98 -6.93 -9.54
C SER A 166 -5.11 -8.06 -8.97
N ALA A 167 -3.90 -8.21 -9.51
CA ALA A 167 -2.82 -8.87 -8.79
C ALA A 167 -2.63 -8.23 -7.40
N PRO A 168 -2.24 -9.02 -6.37
CA PRO A 168 -2.01 -8.50 -5.03
C PRO A 168 -0.84 -7.51 -5.00
N GLY A 169 -1.05 -6.41 -4.28
CA GLY A 169 0.02 -5.49 -3.92
C GLY A 169 1.05 -6.13 -2.99
N PRO A 170 2.23 -5.49 -2.82
CA PRO A 170 3.24 -5.95 -1.87
C PRO A 170 2.71 -5.92 -0.43
N GLN A 171 3.14 -6.87 0.39
CA GLN A 171 2.82 -6.87 1.81
C GLN A 171 3.67 -5.85 2.56
N VAL A 172 3.03 -5.07 3.44
CA VAL A 172 3.69 -4.22 4.43
C VAL A 172 3.35 -4.75 5.81
N SER A 173 4.34 -4.90 6.68
CA SER A 173 4.15 -5.43 8.02
C SER A 173 4.29 -4.37 9.10
N SER A 174 3.51 -4.48 10.16
CA SER A 174 3.64 -3.62 11.34
C SER A 174 3.25 -4.36 12.61
N CYS A 175 3.83 -3.91 13.73
CA CYS A 175 3.55 -4.45 15.06
C CYS A 175 2.38 -3.72 15.70
N ALA A 176 1.48 -4.45 16.35
CA ALA A 176 0.34 -3.89 17.09
C ALA A 176 0.78 -3.29 18.45
N PHE A 177 1.85 -2.50 18.42
CA PHE A 177 2.40 -1.75 19.53
C PHE A 177 3.47 -0.78 19.00
N TYR A 178 3.54 0.45 19.52
CA TYR A 178 4.46 1.48 19.00
C TYR A 178 5.93 1.26 19.40
N ASP A 179 6.19 0.50 20.47
CA ASP A 179 7.54 0.24 20.98
C ASP A 179 7.79 -1.26 21.13
N SER A 180 8.25 -1.92 20.07
CA SER A 180 8.49 -3.35 20.07
C SER A 180 9.51 -3.82 21.13
N THR A 181 10.38 -2.93 21.64
CA THR A 181 11.38 -3.28 22.65
C THR A 181 10.75 -3.66 24.00
N LEU A 182 9.52 -3.21 24.26
CA LEU A 182 8.76 -3.55 25.47
C LEU A 182 7.96 -4.85 25.30
N CYS A 183 7.93 -5.43 24.11
CA CYS A 183 7.27 -6.71 23.87
C CYS A 183 8.08 -7.89 24.42
N PRO A 184 7.43 -9.00 24.82
CA PRO A 184 8.14 -10.22 25.19
C PRO A 184 9.05 -10.70 24.05
N ALA A 185 10.22 -11.26 24.38
CA ALA A 185 11.17 -11.77 23.39
C ALA A 185 10.61 -12.95 22.55
N SER A 186 9.54 -13.59 23.01
CA SER A 186 8.85 -14.66 22.30
C SER A 186 7.71 -14.17 21.40
N SER A 187 7.42 -12.86 21.38
CA SER A 187 6.35 -12.29 20.56
C SER A 187 6.83 -12.10 19.13
N SER A 188 5.91 -12.06 18.16
CA SER A 188 6.25 -11.88 16.74
C SER A 188 6.81 -10.49 16.40
N CYS A 189 6.87 -9.57 17.38
CA CYS A 189 7.39 -8.23 17.26
C CYS A 189 8.88 -8.07 17.59
N ASN A 190 9.51 -9.06 18.21
CA ASN A 190 10.95 -9.10 18.49
C ASN A 190 11.68 -10.17 17.69
#